data_AF-A0A0G0UW90-F1
#
_entry.id   AF-A0A0G0UW90-F1
#
_cell.length_a   1.000
_cell.length_b   1.000
_cell.length_c   1.000
_cell.angle_alpha   90.00
_cell.angle_beta   90.00
_cell.angle_gamma   90.00
#
_symmetry.space_group_name_H-M   'P 1'
#
loop_
_entity.id
_entity.type
_entity.pdbx_description
1 polymer ?
#
loop_
_entity_poly.entity_id
_entity_poly.type
_entity_poly.pdbx_seq_one_letter_code
_entity_poly.pdbx_strand_id
1 'polypeptide(L)'
;MNQPNKLLSTLLIIVGVLMFSVVFAQTPPSGDSANVIITPPSGDNNNTGGTSPTPPSGDNNNTGGIVNPPVMPPADNPQPSGGGSIILYLTTPCSNVVYEEWSAPINGYQYRDIINQIPAGCNFTASQQEARSRKYPPVVNPQILGVKDYADGSLLRGPDWKIYVIIDGRKQFVKNWGELYKKYEGQKINNVSFEVLAQYPQILGVKDYADGSLLRGLDKKVYLIVYGRKLRIKNLKELANYQGREINDVSYEVLVQYPEVLGVKVYATGNLLRGSDKKVYLIIDGKRKLIKNLQELINYRGREIINVDGRALESYPLI
;
A
#
# COMPACT_ATOMS: atom_id res chain seq x y z
N MET A 1 -12.65 71.69 39.48
CA MET A 1 -11.52 71.97 40.39
C MET A 1 -11.47 70.88 41.45
N ASN A 2 -10.25 70.43 41.77
CA ASN A 2 -9.83 69.51 42.84
C ASN A 2 -9.94 67.97 42.66
N GLN A 3 -8.82 67.46 42.13
CA GLN A 3 -7.96 66.33 42.53
C GLN A 3 -8.41 64.86 42.43
N PRO A 4 -7.53 63.97 41.89
CA PRO A 4 -7.76 62.53 41.73
C PRO A 4 -7.15 61.68 42.86
N ASN A 5 -7.85 60.59 43.21
CA ASN A 5 -7.34 59.54 44.09
C ASN A 5 -6.40 58.60 43.34
N LYS A 6 -5.12 58.60 43.74
CA LYS A 6 -4.16 57.53 43.52
C LYS A 6 -4.47 56.37 44.46
N LEU A 7 -4.62 55.15 43.94
CA LEU A 7 -4.45 53.93 44.71
C LEU A 7 -3.45 53.02 44.01
N LEU A 8 -2.28 52.91 44.64
CA LEU A 8 -1.29 51.86 44.44
C LEU A 8 -1.92 50.51 44.82
N SER A 9 -1.66 49.46 44.04
CA SER A 9 -1.60 48.10 44.60
C SER A 9 -0.67 47.21 43.78
N THR A 10 0.52 47.06 44.34
CA THR A 10 1.23 45.80 44.59
C THR A 10 1.53 44.88 43.41
N LEU A 11 2.78 45.04 42.97
CA LEU A 11 3.64 44.13 42.23
C LEU A 11 3.82 42.80 43.00
N LEU A 12 3.39 41.68 42.44
CA LEU A 12 3.74 40.33 42.92
C LEU A 12 4.74 39.71 41.95
N ILE A 13 6.03 39.72 42.33
CA ILE A 13 7.11 39.02 41.62
C ILE A 13 7.12 37.58 42.11
N ILE A 14 6.69 36.63 41.28
CA ILE A 14 6.91 35.20 41.51
C ILE A 14 8.27 34.85 40.92
N VAL A 15 9.27 34.71 41.79
CA VAL A 15 10.57 34.09 41.47
C VAL A 15 10.35 32.58 41.47
N GLY A 16 10.11 32.02 40.28
CA GLY A 16 10.09 30.57 40.06
C GLY A 16 11.52 30.06 39.87
N VAL A 17 12.01 29.32 40.87
CA VAL A 17 13.32 28.68 40.91
C VAL A 17 13.45 27.66 39.77
N LEU A 18 14.45 27.89 38.91
CA LEU A 18 14.99 26.94 37.94
C LEU A 18 15.74 25.82 38.68
N MET A 19 15.19 24.61 38.66
CA MET A 19 15.96 23.38 38.90
C MET A 19 16.30 22.76 37.53
N PHE A 20 17.50 23.05 37.06
CA PHE A 20 18.13 22.36 35.93
C PHE A 20 18.75 21.07 36.46
N SER A 21 18.13 19.92 36.19
CA SER A 21 18.80 18.63 36.29
C SER A 21 19.55 18.38 34.99
N VAL A 22 20.87 18.59 35.02
CA VAL A 22 21.80 18.19 33.96
C VAL A 22 21.98 16.67 34.06
N VAL A 23 21.40 15.93 33.12
CA VAL A 23 21.76 14.52 32.90
C VAL A 23 22.92 14.50 31.92
N PHE A 24 24.10 14.17 32.41
CA PHE A 24 25.26 13.81 31.61
C PHE A 24 24.98 12.47 30.90
N ALA A 25 24.79 12.50 29.59
CA ALA A 25 24.86 11.30 28.77
C ALA A 25 26.32 11.07 28.35
N GLN A 26 26.86 9.95 28.82
CA GLN A 26 28.20 9.44 28.53
C GLN A 26 28.33 9.12 27.03
N THR A 27 29.49 9.44 26.46
CA THR A 27 29.94 8.98 25.14
C THR A 27 30.11 7.45 25.14
N PRO A 28 29.70 6.72 24.09
CA PRO A 28 29.97 5.30 23.98
C PRO A 28 31.43 5.02 23.56
N PRO A 29 32.05 3.94 24.06
CA PRO A 29 33.35 3.48 23.59
C PRO A 29 33.23 2.73 22.25
N SER A 30 34.30 2.84 21.48
CA SER A 30 34.62 2.12 20.25
C SER A 30 34.84 0.62 20.46
N GLY A 31 34.38 -0.17 19.48
CA GLY A 31 34.89 -1.52 19.17
C GLY A 31 34.10 -2.67 19.80
N ASP A 32 33.36 -3.44 18.99
CA ASP A 32 33.85 -4.71 18.45
C ASP A 32 32.74 -5.49 17.72
N SER A 33 33.19 -6.21 16.70
CA SER A 33 32.44 -7.03 15.78
C SER A 33 31.86 -8.28 16.44
N ALA A 34 30.55 -8.50 16.32
CA ALA A 34 29.95 -9.82 16.55
C ALA A 34 28.76 -10.05 15.62
N ASN A 35 28.88 -11.10 14.79
CA ASN A 35 27.82 -11.70 14.00
C ASN A 35 26.66 -12.15 14.91
N VAL A 36 25.45 -11.69 14.63
CA VAL A 36 24.22 -12.25 15.20
C VAL A 36 23.26 -12.62 14.08
N ILE A 37 23.01 -13.92 14.00
CA ILE A 37 22.04 -14.59 13.13
C ILE A 37 20.63 -14.23 13.64
N ILE A 38 19.83 -13.56 12.83
CA ILE A 38 18.42 -13.27 13.12
C ILE A 38 17.56 -14.33 12.44
N THR A 39 16.95 -15.20 13.23
CA THR A 39 15.78 -15.99 12.84
C THR A 39 14.53 -15.11 12.87
N PRO A 40 13.67 -15.14 11.84
CA PRO A 40 12.43 -14.36 11.85
C PRO A 40 11.35 -15.03 12.73
N PRO A 41 10.57 -14.25 13.49
CA PRO A 41 9.41 -14.77 14.21
C PRO A 41 8.22 -15.00 13.27
N SER A 42 7.57 -16.14 13.53
CA SER A 42 6.29 -16.62 13.00
C SER A 42 5.19 -15.56 13.08
N GLY A 43 4.44 -15.42 11.99
CA GLY A 43 3.28 -14.54 11.90
C GLY A 43 2.01 -15.23 12.39
N ASP A 44 1.25 -14.53 13.24
CA ASP A 44 -0.15 -14.83 13.53
C ASP A 44 -0.98 -13.63 13.07
N ASN A 45 -1.65 -13.77 11.93
CA ASN A 45 -2.64 -12.81 11.45
C ASN A 45 -4.03 -13.45 11.48
N ASN A 46 -4.77 -13.21 12.56
CA ASN A 46 -6.23 -13.37 12.59
C ASN A 46 -6.86 -12.05 12.12
N ASN A 47 -7.51 -12.06 10.94
CA ASN A 47 -8.59 -11.14 10.69
C ASN A 47 -9.66 -11.76 9.78
N THR A 48 -10.79 -12.07 10.41
CA THR A 48 -12.06 -12.47 9.81
C THR A 48 -12.90 -11.23 9.46
N GLY A 49 -13.53 -11.25 8.29
CA GLY A 49 -14.77 -10.50 8.04
C GLY A 49 -14.71 -9.51 6.88
N GLY A 50 -15.19 -9.93 5.72
CA GLY A 50 -15.37 -9.08 4.55
C GLY A 50 -16.11 -9.80 3.43
N THR A 51 -17.43 -9.88 3.57
CA THR A 51 -18.40 -10.43 2.62
C THR A 51 -18.36 -9.71 1.27
N SER A 52 -18.31 -10.48 0.17
CA SER A 52 -18.57 -10.00 -1.18
C SER A 52 -19.75 -10.78 -1.80
N PRO A 53 -20.72 -10.12 -2.46
CA PRO A 53 -21.93 -10.75 -2.96
C PRO A 53 -21.73 -11.49 -4.31
N THR A 54 -22.23 -12.71 -4.38
CA THR A 54 -22.44 -13.53 -5.58
C THR A 54 -23.65 -13.06 -6.40
N PRO A 55 -23.63 -13.16 -7.74
CA PRO A 55 -24.83 -13.34 -8.56
C PRO A 55 -25.11 -14.84 -8.83
N PRO A 56 -26.35 -15.21 -9.22
CA PRO A 56 -26.93 -16.52 -8.93
C PRO A 56 -26.49 -17.61 -9.92
N SER A 57 -26.11 -18.76 -9.35
CA SER A 57 -26.07 -20.05 -10.03
C SER A 57 -27.36 -20.79 -9.68
N GLY A 58 -28.11 -21.20 -10.71
CA GLY A 58 -29.21 -22.14 -10.59
C GLY A 58 -28.69 -23.56 -10.80
N ASP A 59 -29.10 -24.42 -9.88
CA ASP A 59 -28.74 -25.81 -9.63
C ASP A 59 -28.92 -26.74 -10.86
N ASN A 60 -28.22 -27.88 -10.99
CA ASN A 60 -28.62 -29.11 -10.31
C ASN A 60 -27.54 -30.22 -10.35
N ASN A 61 -27.23 -30.73 -9.14
CA ASN A 61 -26.93 -32.10 -8.73
C ASN A 61 -26.02 -33.01 -9.58
N ASN A 62 -24.86 -33.35 -9.02
CA ASN A 62 -24.53 -34.77 -8.85
C ASN A 62 -23.64 -35.03 -7.62
N THR A 63 -24.12 -35.90 -6.75
CA THR A 63 -23.45 -36.53 -5.61
C THR A 63 -22.30 -37.43 -6.06
N GLY A 64 -21.13 -37.35 -5.43
CA GLY A 64 -20.07 -38.32 -5.71
C GLY A 64 -18.74 -38.11 -4.98
N GLY A 65 -18.60 -38.77 -3.83
CA GLY A 65 -17.40 -39.50 -3.40
C GLY A 65 -16.02 -38.86 -3.50
N ILE A 66 -15.40 -38.65 -2.33
CA ILE A 66 -13.95 -38.61 -2.18
C ILE A 66 -13.39 -39.96 -2.66
N VAL A 67 -12.85 -40.00 -3.89
CA VAL A 67 -12.11 -41.15 -4.41
C VAL A 67 -10.64 -41.01 -4.00
N ASN A 68 -10.19 -41.98 -3.19
CA ASN A 68 -8.77 -42.19 -2.92
C ASN A 68 -8.00 -42.40 -4.23
N PRO A 69 -6.73 -41.96 -4.32
CA PRO A 69 -5.92 -42.18 -5.51
C PRO A 69 -5.75 -43.70 -5.76
N PRO A 70 -5.75 -44.15 -7.03
CA PRO A 70 -5.58 -45.55 -7.37
C PRO A 70 -4.19 -46.03 -6.96
N VAL A 71 -4.16 -47.03 -6.07
CA VAL A 71 -2.95 -47.77 -5.72
C VAL A 71 -2.56 -48.61 -6.95
N MET A 72 -1.41 -48.32 -7.56
CA MET A 72 -0.82 -49.20 -8.57
C MET A 72 -0.48 -50.54 -7.92
N PRO A 73 -0.93 -51.69 -8.47
CA PRO A 73 -0.48 -52.98 -7.99
C PRO A 73 1.01 -53.17 -8.31
N PRO A 74 1.78 -53.83 -7.42
CA PRO A 74 3.18 -54.16 -7.68
C PRO A 74 3.29 -55.12 -8.88
N ALA A 75 4.41 -55.02 -9.60
CA ALA A 75 4.74 -55.87 -10.73
C ALA A 75 4.89 -57.33 -10.27
N ASP A 76 3.88 -58.16 -10.54
CA ASP A 76 3.93 -59.59 -10.28
C ASP A 76 4.86 -60.30 -11.28
N ASN A 77 5.82 -61.01 -10.71
CA ASN A 77 6.77 -61.87 -11.39
C ASN A 77 6.08 -63.21 -11.73
N PRO A 78 5.99 -63.64 -13.01
CA PRO A 78 5.19 -64.81 -13.35
C PRO A 78 5.91 -66.11 -12.97
N GLN A 79 5.31 -66.88 -12.05
CA GLN A 79 5.63 -68.27 -11.75
C GLN A 79 4.98 -69.21 -12.79
N PRO A 80 5.65 -70.24 -13.30
CA PRO A 80 5.08 -71.13 -14.32
C PRO A 80 4.27 -72.25 -13.65
N SER A 81 3.00 -72.40 -14.03
CA SER A 81 2.22 -73.58 -13.63
C SER A 81 1.17 -73.95 -14.69
N GLY A 82 1.34 -75.15 -15.24
CA GLY A 82 0.26 -76.12 -15.43
C GLY A 82 -0.62 -75.96 -16.67
N GLY A 83 -0.49 -76.94 -17.57
CA GLY A 83 -1.22 -77.01 -18.84
C GLY A 83 -2.74 -77.08 -18.72
N GLY A 84 -3.39 -76.30 -19.57
CA GLY A 84 -4.81 -76.31 -19.87
C GLY A 84 -5.00 -75.61 -21.21
N SER A 85 -5.86 -76.16 -22.07
CA SER A 85 -6.07 -75.77 -23.48
C SER A 85 -5.88 -74.29 -23.78
N ILE A 86 -4.88 -74.00 -24.61
CA ILE A 86 -4.54 -72.66 -25.06
C ILE A 86 -5.59 -72.22 -26.09
N ILE A 87 -6.63 -71.51 -25.66
CA ILE A 87 -7.31 -70.59 -26.57
C ILE A 87 -6.33 -69.43 -26.76
N LEU A 88 -5.61 -69.44 -27.88
CA LEU A 88 -4.86 -68.30 -28.38
C LEU A 88 -5.88 -67.20 -28.70
N TYR A 89 -6.31 -66.45 -27.68
CA TYR A 89 -6.89 -65.14 -27.91
C TYR A 89 -5.78 -64.34 -28.55
N LEU A 90 -5.83 -64.17 -29.88
CA LEU A 90 -5.01 -63.20 -30.57
C LEU A 90 -5.37 -61.85 -29.97
N THR A 91 -4.54 -61.40 -29.04
CA THR A 91 -4.65 -60.09 -28.41
C THR A 91 -4.32 -59.06 -29.48
N THR A 92 -5.34 -58.61 -30.20
CA THR A 92 -5.17 -57.58 -31.22
C THR A 92 -4.70 -56.30 -30.51
N PRO A 93 -3.50 -55.78 -30.84
CA PRO A 93 -3.00 -54.56 -30.24
C PRO A 93 -3.86 -53.37 -30.71
N CYS A 94 -3.99 -52.36 -29.85
CA CYS A 94 -4.69 -51.14 -30.23
C CYS A 94 -3.94 -50.43 -31.35
N SER A 95 -4.61 -50.25 -32.50
CA SER A 95 -4.05 -49.47 -33.62
C SER A 95 -4.15 -47.98 -33.36
N ASN A 96 -5.16 -47.55 -32.60
CA ASN A 96 -5.33 -46.16 -32.19
C ASN A 96 -5.91 -46.07 -30.77
N VAL A 97 -5.42 -45.10 -29.99
CA VAL A 97 -5.85 -44.82 -28.62
C VAL A 97 -5.98 -43.32 -28.47
N VAL A 98 -7.15 -42.87 -28.03
CA VAL A 98 -7.44 -41.46 -27.75
C VAL A 98 -7.45 -41.27 -26.23
N TYR A 99 -6.72 -40.27 -25.76
CA TYR A 99 -6.57 -39.97 -24.34
C TYR A 99 -7.31 -38.69 -23.97
N GLU A 100 -7.64 -38.53 -22.69
CA GLU A 100 -8.09 -37.27 -22.10
C GLU A 100 -6.99 -36.20 -22.06
N GLU A 101 -7.40 -34.99 -21.67
CA GLU A 101 -6.51 -33.94 -21.22
C GLU A 101 -5.70 -34.39 -19.99
N TRP A 102 -4.51 -33.83 -19.83
CA TRP A 102 -3.64 -34.14 -18.70
C TRP A 102 -4.21 -33.60 -17.38
N SER A 103 -4.15 -34.41 -16.33
CA SER A 103 -4.54 -34.02 -14.97
C SER A 103 -3.64 -32.92 -14.41
N ALA A 104 -4.09 -32.29 -13.31
CA ALA A 104 -3.22 -31.50 -12.45
C ALA A 104 -2.03 -32.35 -11.95
N PRO A 105 -0.86 -31.74 -11.70
CA PRO A 105 0.30 -32.47 -11.21
C PRO A 105 0.09 -33.00 -9.80
N ILE A 106 0.35 -34.28 -9.59
CA ILE A 106 0.31 -34.96 -8.29
C ILE A 106 1.67 -35.63 -8.09
N ASN A 107 2.38 -35.26 -7.03
CA ASN A 107 3.72 -35.78 -6.71
C ASN A 107 4.74 -35.68 -7.87
N GLY A 108 4.64 -34.63 -8.70
CA GLY A 108 5.57 -34.41 -9.82
C GLY A 108 5.23 -35.18 -11.11
N TYR A 109 4.04 -35.78 -11.20
CA TYR A 109 3.56 -36.49 -12.38
C TYR A 109 2.18 -35.98 -12.81
N GLN A 110 1.89 -36.06 -14.10
CA GLN A 110 0.55 -35.91 -14.64
C GLN A 110 0.07 -37.24 -15.19
N TYR A 111 -1.24 -37.46 -15.10
CA TYR A 111 -1.92 -38.66 -15.58
C TYR A 111 -3.01 -38.27 -16.56
N ARG A 112 -3.40 -39.19 -17.43
CA ARG A 112 -4.57 -39.04 -18.30
C ARG A 112 -5.22 -40.40 -18.53
N ASP A 113 -6.52 -40.39 -18.69
CA ASP A 113 -7.28 -41.60 -18.98
C ASP A 113 -7.55 -41.78 -20.48
N ILE A 114 -8.02 -42.97 -20.84
CA ILE A 114 -8.30 -43.35 -22.23
C ILE A 114 -9.80 -43.17 -22.47
N ILE A 115 -10.15 -42.32 -23.42
CA ILE A 115 -11.54 -42.08 -23.81
C ILE A 115 -12.01 -42.98 -24.93
N ASN A 116 -11.08 -43.45 -25.78
CA ASN A 116 -11.43 -44.31 -26.90
C ASN A 116 -10.25 -45.19 -27.32
N GLN A 117 -10.56 -46.39 -27.80
CA GLN A 117 -9.58 -47.37 -28.27
C GLN A 117 -10.12 -48.12 -29.49
N ILE A 118 -9.27 -48.36 -30.48
CA ILE A 118 -9.66 -48.99 -31.74
C ILE A 118 -8.71 -50.18 -32.02
N PRO A 119 -9.24 -51.41 -32.21
CA PRO A 119 -10.65 -51.81 -32.01
C PRO A 119 -11.07 -51.78 -30.53
N ALA A 120 -12.37 -51.72 -30.25
CA ALA A 120 -12.85 -51.76 -28.87
C ALA A 120 -12.40 -53.05 -28.17
N GLY A 121 -11.81 -52.93 -26.97
CA GLY A 121 -11.30 -54.06 -26.19
C GLY A 121 -9.93 -54.58 -26.63
N CYS A 122 -9.21 -53.84 -27.48
CA CYS A 122 -7.83 -54.15 -27.83
C CYS A 122 -6.88 -54.08 -26.61
N ASN A 123 -5.73 -54.73 -26.73
CA ASN A 123 -4.71 -54.68 -25.69
C ASN A 123 -3.72 -53.54 -25.95
N PHE A 124 -3.41 -52.79 -24.89
CA PHE A 124 -2.44 -51.70 -24.96
C PHE A 124 -1.01 -52.25 -24.99
N THR A 125 -0.20 -51.70 -25.87
CA THR A 125 1.25 -51.92 -25.84
C THR A 125 1.86 -51.26 -24.59
N ALA A 126 3.07 -51.70 -24.21
CA ALA A 126 3.82 -51.06 -23.12
C ALA A 126 3.96 -49.55 -23.32
N SER A 127 4.25 -49.12 -24.56
CA SER A 127 4.35 -47.70 -24.91
C SER A 127 3.04 -46.92 -24.74
N GLN A 128 1.89 -47.54 -25.03
CA GLN A 128 0.58 -46.92 -24.83
C GLN A 128 0.24 -46.81 -23.33
N GLN A 129 0.66 -47.78 -22.51
CA GLN A 129 0.51 -47.71 -21.06
C GLN A 129 1.40 -46.63 -20.44
N GLU A 130 2.68 -46.56 -20.85
CA GLU A 130 3.61 -45.51 -20.42
C GLU A 130 3.10 -44.11 -20.79
N ALA A 131 2.47 -43.96 -21.97
CA ALA A 131 1.90 -42.70 -22.44
C ALA A 131 0.72 -42.18 -21.60
N ARG A 132 0.21 -42.93 -20.61
CA ARG A 132 -0.81 -42.48 -19.66
C ARG A 132 -0.25 -41.66 -18.51
N SER A 133 1.06 -41.70 -18.31
CA SER A 133 1.74 -40.90 -17.30
C SER A 133 2.90 -40.15 -17.93
N ARG A 134 3.18 -38.96 -17.41
CA ARG A 134 4.43 -38.28 -17.70
C ARG A 134 4.94 -37.61 -16.45
N LYS A 135 6.26 -37.55 -16.33
CA LYS A 135 6.86 -36.63 -15.38
C LYS A 135 6.36 -35.23 -15.73
N TYR A 136 5.74 -34.57 -14.77
CA TYR A 136 5.36 -33.18 -14.97
C TYR A 136 6.65 -32.45 -15.30
N PRO A 137 6.76 -31.82 -16.49
CA PRO A 137 7.92 -30.97 -16.72
C PRO A 137 7.94 -30.02 -15.53
N PRO A 138 9.10 -29.84 -14.85
CA PRO A 138 9.18 -28.75 -13.88
C PRO A 138 8.60 -27.55 -14.60
N VAL A 139 7.71 -26.81 -13.93
CA VAL A 139 7.37 -25.48 -14.40
C VAL A 139 8.70 -24.75 -14.34
N VAL A 140 9.44 -24.85 -15.44
CA VAL A 140 10.34 -23.84 -15.88
C VAL A 140 9.40 -22.68 -16.12
N ASN A 141 9.08 -21.97 -15.02
CA ASN A 141 9.21 -20.53 -15.05
C ASN A 141 10.51 -20.35 -15.82
N PRO A 142 10.47 -19.90 -17.08
CA PRO A 142 11.69 -19.74 -17.82
C PRO A 142 12.57 -18.94 -16.88
N GLN A 143 13.62 -19.59 -16.37
CA GLN A 143 14.62 -18.91 -15.62
C GLN A 143 15.27 -18.10 -16.73
N ILE A 144 14.74 -16.90 -16.92
CA ILE A 144 15.23 -15.95 -17.90
C ILE A 144 16.68 -15.78 -17.46
N LEU A 145 17.61 -16.37 -18.20
CA LEU A 145 18.99 -15.93 -18.18
C LEU A 145 18.92 -14.43 -18.49
N GLY A 146 18.96 -13.59 -17.45
CA GLY A 146 18.74 -12.15 -17.56
C GLY A 146 17.48 -11.58 -16.88
N VAL A 147 16.97 -12.15 -15.78
CA VAL A 147 16.17 -11.34 -14.84
C VAL A 147 17.08 -10.23 -14.32
N LYS A 148 17.00 -9.08 -14.97
CA LYS A 148 17.77 -7.90 -14.59
C LYS A 148 17.11 -7.33 -13.35
N ASP A 149 17.72 -7.59 -12.19
CA ASP A 149 17.34 -6.92 -10.96
C ASP A 149 17.73 -5.44 -11.07
N TYR A 150 16.72 -4.58 -10.97
CA TYR A 150 16.89 -3.14 -10.91
C TYR A 150 17.01 -2.73 -9.44
N ALA A 151 18.16 -2.12 -9.10
CA ALA A 151 18.42 -1.58 -7.78
C ALA A 151 17.53 -0.36 -7.48
N ASP A 152 17.43 -0.02 -6.20
CA ASP A 152 16.74 1.20 -5.76
C ASP A 152 17.29 2.46 -6.45
N GLY A 153 16.40 3.39 -6.74
CA GLY A 153 16.64 4.56 -7.58
C GLY A 153 16.49 4.30 -9.08
N SER A 154 16.37 3.04 -9.54
CA SER A 154 16.20 2.75 -10.97
C SER A 154 14.86 3.26 -11.51
N LEU A 155 14.89 3.91 -12.68
CA LEU A 155 13.69 4.28 -13.43
C LEU A 155 13.32 3.21 -14.46
N LEU A 156 12.09 2.72 -14.36
CA LEU A 156 11.50 1.71 -15.23
C LEU A 156 10.31 2.28 -15.98
N ARG A 157 10.21 2.05 -17.29
CA ARG A 157 9.04 2.39 -18.09
C ARG A 157 8.36 1.13 -18.60
N GLY A 158 7.09 0.97 -18.25
CA GLY A 158 6.29 -0.16 -18.71
C GLY A 158 5.74 0.03 -20.13
N PRO A 159 5.11 -1.02 -20.70
CA PRO A 159 4.41 -0.91 -21.98
C PRO A 159 3.21 0.05 -21.95
N ASP A 160 2.72 0.40 -20.76
CA ASP A 160 1.70 1.43 -20.51
C ASP A 160 2.25 2.87 -20.59
N TRP A 161 3.52 3.03 -20.95
CA TRP A 161 4.26 4.30 -21.03
C TRP A 161 4.39 5.05 -19.70
N LYS A 162 4.00 4.42 -18.59
CA LYS A 162 4.18 4.99 -17.26
C LYS A 162 5.61 4.75 -16.78
N ILE A 163 6.15 5.74 -16.08
CA ILE A 163 7.47 5.66 -15.48
C ILE A 163 7.31 5.38 -13.99
N TYR A 164 8.07 4.42 -13.51
CA TYR A 164 8.14 4.01 -12.13
C TYR A 164 9.57 4.15 -11.64
N VAL A 165 9.73 4.52 -10.37
CA VAL A 165 11.01 4.46 -9.65
C VAL A 165 10.98 3.27 -8.71
N ILE A 166 12.09 2.53 -8.62
CA ILE A 166 12.26 1.47 -7.63
C ILE A 166 12.78 2.08 -6.33
N ILE A 167 12.12 1.82 -5.21
CA ILE A 167 12.49 2.29 -3.87
C ILE A 167 12.23 1.15 -2.90
N ASP A 168 13.25 0.74 -2.15
CA ASP A 168 13.24 -0.40 -1.22
C ASP A 168 12.62 -1.67 -1.84
N GLY A 169 13.00 -1.98 -3.08
CA GLY A 169 12.49 -3.13 -3.83
C GLY A 169 11.02 -3.03 -4.24
N ARG A 170 10.40 -1.85 -4.18
CA ARG A 170 9.01 -1.60 -4.58
C ARG A 170 8.94 -0.57 -5.70
N LYS A 171 7.91 -0.62 -6.54
CA LYS A 171 7.72 0.36 -7.62
C LYS A 171 6.78 1.48 -7.17
N GLN A 172 7.20 2.72 -7.39
CA GLN A 172 6.38 3.92 -7.22
C GLN A 172 6.15 4.59 -8.57
N PHE A 173 4.90 4.95 -8.86
CA PHE A 173 4.58 5.68 -10.09
C PHE A 173 5.04 7.14 -10.01
N VAL A 174 5.78 7.61 -11.02
CA VAL A 174 6.18 9.01 -11.18
C VAL A 174 5.02 9.78 -11.81
N LYS A 175 4.35 10.63 -11.03
CA LYS A 175 3.02 11.16 -11.39
C LYS A 175 3.03 12.14 -12.56
N ASN A 176 4.11 12.89 -12.75
CA ASN A 176 4.21 13.88 -13.83
C ASN A 176 5.66 14.14 -14.28
N TRP A 177 5.80 14.71 -15.48
CA TRP A 177 7.09 15.07 -16.08
C TRP A 177 7.91 16.05 -15.25
N GLY A 178 7.27 16.94 -14.48
CA GLY A 178 7.96 17.91 -13.62
C GLY A 178 8.69 17.23 -12.46
N GLU A 179 8.10 16.18 -11.87
CA GLU A 179 8.76 15.35 -10.87
C GLU A 179 9.92 14.57 -11.48
N LEU A 180 9.72 13.99 -12.66
CA LEU A 180 10.75 13.26 -13.38
C LEU A 180 11.98 14.14 -13.63
N TYR A 181 11.75 15.34 -14.18
CA TYR A 181 12.81 16.27 -14.53
C TYR A 181 13.53 16.83 -13.30
N LYS A 182 12.80 17.20 -12.23
CA LYS A 182 13.42 17.81 -11.04
C LYS A 182 14.23 16.82 -10.19
N LYS A 183 13.78 15.56 -10.10
CA LYS A 183 14.37 14.57 -9.19
C LYS A 183 15.30 13.58 -9.87
N TYR A 184 15.04 13.28 -11.14
CA TYR A 184 15.73 12.21 -11.87
C TYR A 184 16.33 12.71 -13.20
N GLU A 185 16.69 14.00 -13.25
CA GLU A 185 17.34 14.60 -14.43
C GLU A 185 18.56 13.77 -14.87
N GLY A 186 18.64 13.47 -16.17
CA GLY A 186 19.75 12.73 -16.74
C GLY A 186 19.80 11.23 -16.40
N GLN A 187 18.88 10.71 -15.58
CA GLN A 187 18.85 9.29 -15.26
C GLN A 187 18.31 8.46 -16.43
N LYS A 188 18.92 7.29 -16.64
CA LYS A 188 18.49 6.36 -17.68
C LYS A 188 17.15 5.72 -17.32
N ILE A 189 16.17 5.88 -18.20
CA ILE A 189 14.89 5.17 -18.12
C ILE A 189 15.02 3.83 -18.85
N ASN A 190 14.78 2.73 -18.14
CA ASN A 190 14.83 1.39 -18.71
C ASN A 190 13.44 0.96 -19.15
N ASN A 191 13.26 0.67 -20.43
CA ASN A 191 12.00 0.05 -20.89
C ASN A 191 11.99 -1.41 -20.47
N VAL A 192 10.91 -1.82 -19.80
CA VAL A 192 10.75 -3.15 -19.24
C VAL A 192 9.37 -3.70 -19.57
N SER A 193 9.21 -5.02 -19.51
CA SER A 193 7.93 -5.68 -19.73
C SER A 193 7.04 -5.63 -18.48
N PHE A 194 5.77 -6.00 -18.63
CA PHE A 194 4.86 -6.07 -17.48
C PHE A 194 5.30 -7.12 -16.46
N GLU A 195 5.93 -8.21 -16.91
CA GLU A 195 6.43 -9.30 -16.06
C GLU A 195 7.56 -8.80 -15.14
N VAL A 196 8.49 -8.00 -15.67
CA VAL A 196 9.55 -7.37 -14.88
C VAL A 196 8.95 -6.38 -13.87
N LEU A 197 7.99 -5.54 -14.29
CA LEU A 197 7.32 -4.63 -13.36
C LEU A 197 6.53 -5.37 -12.28
N ALA A 198 5.96 -6.54 -12.58
CA ALA A 198 5.17 -7.33 -11.64
C ALA A 198 6.02 -7.90 -10.48
N GLN A 199 7.35 -8.02 -10.67
CA GLN A 199 8.28 -8.44 -9.62
C GLN A 199 8.37 -7.42 -8.47
N TYR A 200 8.12 -6.14 -8.77
CA TYR A 200 8.15 -5.06 -7.79
C TYR A 200 6.73 -4.80 -7.27
N PRO A 201 6.47 -5.01 -5.96
CA PRO A 201 5.20 -4.63 -5.35
C PRO A 201 4.98 -3.14 -5.59
N GLN A 202 3.78 -2.75 -5.97
CA GLN A 202 3.41 -1.34 -6.00
C GLN A 202 3.50 -0.80 -4.58
N ILE A 203 4.09 0.38 -4.39
CA ILE A 203 3.90 1.15 -3.17
C ILE A 203 2.41 1.57 -3.13
N LEU A 204 1.58 0.70 -2.55
CA LEU A 204 0.20 0.99 -2.18
C LEU A 204 0.25 2.00 -1.03
N GLY A 205 -0.35 3.17 -1.22
CA GLY A 205 -0.45 4.15 -0.15
C GLY A 205 0.33 5.43 -0.42
N VAL A 206 -0.16 6.21 -1.38
CA VAL A 206 -0.45 7.57 -0.93
C VAL A 206 -1.75 7.47 -0.18
N LYS A 207 -1.68 7.39 1.15
CA LYS A 207 -2.85 7.67 1.97
C LYS A 207 -3.17 9.15 1.74
N ASP A 208 -4.32 9.44 1.13
CA ASP A 208 -4.79 10.81 0.99
C ASP A 208 -5.31 11.27 2.35
N TYR A 209 -4.57 12.19 2.96
CA TYR A 209 -4.95 12.87 4.18
C TYR A 209 -5.92 14.00 3.87
N ALA A 210 -7.07 13.98 4.54
CA ALA A 210 -8.10 15.00 4.43
C ALA A 210 -7.67 16.32 5.10
N ASP A 211 -8.35 17.41 4.75
CA ASP A 211 -8.17 18.70 5.41
C ASP A 211 -8.38 18.61 6.93
N GLY A 212 -7.53 19.31 7.67
CA GLY A 212 -7.46 19.23 9.13
C GLY A 212 -6.50 18.17 9.69
N SER A 213 -5.93 17.31 8.84
CA SER A 213 -4.94 16.29 9.24
C SER A 213 -3.62 16.92 9.66
N LEU A 214 -3.01 16.42 10.74
CA LEU A 214 -1.65 16.78 11.14
C LEU A 214 -0.67 15.71 10.68
N LEU A 215 0.32 16.11 9.90
CA LEU A 215 1.38 15.25 9.38
C LEU A 215 2.72 15.65 9.97
N ARG A 216 3.56 14.69 10.30
CA ARG A 216 4.94 14.93 10.71
C ARG A 216 5.89 14.19 9.78
N GLY A 217 6.83 14.94 9.21
CA GLY A 217 7.83 14.40 8.30
C GLY A 217 9.04 13.82 9.03
N LEU A 218 9.97 13.26 8.25
CA LEU A 218 11.28 12.81 8.74
C LEU A 218 12.11 13.95 9.35
N ASP A 219 11.88 15.19 8.88
CA ASP A 219 12.50 16.41 9.43
C ASP A 219 11.93 16.83 10.79
N LYS A 220 11.03 16.03 11.36
CA LYS A 220 10.34 16.23 12.64
C LYS A 220 9.49 17.49 12.72
N LYS A 221 9.24 18.15 11.58
CA LYS A 221 8.33 19.30 11.50
C LYS A 221 6.90 18.82 11.35
N VAL A 222 5.98 19.56 11.98
CA VAL A 222 4.55 19.26 11.92
C VAL A 222 3.88 20.19 10.90
N TYR A 223 3.04 19.61 10.07
CA TYR A 223 2.28 20.25 9.02
C TYR A 223 0.79 20.00 9.21
N LEU A 224 -0.03 21.02 8.98
CA LEU A 224 -1.48 20.89 8.89
C LEU A 224 -1.87 20.84 7.41
N ILE A 225 -2.71 19.87 7.03
CA ILE A 225 -3.30 19.84 5.69
C ILE A 225 -4.52 20.74 5.66
N VAL A 226 -4.54 21.69 4.73
CA VAL A 226 -5.63 22.65 4.55
C VAL A 226 -5.82 22.87 3.06
N TYR A 227 -7.01 22.57 2.54
CA TYR A 227 -7.36 22.61 1.11
C TYR A 227 -6.39 21.83 0.22
N GLY A 228 -5.99 20.65 0.65
CA GLY A 228 -5.01 19.82 -0.06
C GLY A 228 -3.61 20.45 -0.14
N ARG A 229 -3.30 21.41 0.74
CA ARG A 229 -1.97 22.04 0.85
C ARG A 229 -1.40 21.84 2.24
N LYS A 230 -0.07 21.84 2.40
CA LYS A 230 0.56 21.72 3.72
C LYS A 230 0.96 23.09 4.26
N LEU A 231 0.54 23.37 5.49
CA LEU A 231 0.98 24.52 6.27
C LEU A 231 1.92 24.03 7.37
N ARG A 232 3.14 24.54 7.40
CA ARG A 232 4.07 24.28 8.50
C ARG A 232 3.63 24.98 9.78
N ILE A 233 3.53 24.23 10.87
CA ILE A 233 3.36 24.77 12.23
C ILE A 233 4.72 25.26 12.73
N LYS A 234 4.83 26.55 13.07
CA LYS A 234 6.15 27.18 13.28
C LYS A 234 6.68 27.01 14.70
N ASN A 235 5.80 26.87 15.69
CA ASN A 235 6.16 26.88 17.10
C ASN A 235 5.15 26.07 17.94
N LEU A 236 5.55 25.77 19.18
CA LEU A 236 4.74 25.02 20.15
C LEU A 236 3.40 25.72 20.47
N LYS A 237 3.37 27.07 20.47
CA LYS A 237 2.16 27.85 20.75
C LYS A 237 1.09 27.64 19.67
N GLU A 238 1.48 27.57 18.40
CA GLU A 238 0.57 27.25 17.30
C GLU A 238 0.10 25.78 17.36
N LEU A 239 1.01 24.86 17.70
CA LEU A 239 0.70 23.44 17.83
C LEU A 239 -0.31 23.16 18.96
N ALA A 240 -0.24 23.92 20.06
CA ALA A 240 -1.15 23.79 21.20
C ALA A 240 -2.63 23.97 20.83
N ASN A 241 -2.94 24.70 19.75
CA ASN A 241 -4.32 24.85 19.26
C ASN A 241 -4.93 23.54 18.73
N TYR A 242 -4.11 22.50 18.53
CA TYR A 242 -4.52 21.19 18.01
C TYR A 242 -4.31 20.08 19.04
N GLN A 243 -4.26 20.42 20.33
CA GLN A 243 -4.09 19.46 21.41
C GLN A 243 -5.14 18.35 21.34
N GLY A 244 -4.71 17.10 21.54
CA GLY A 244 -5.58 15.92 21.47
C GLY A 244 -5.82 15.37 20.05
N ARG A 245 -5.32 16.02 18.99
CA ARG A 245 -5.36 15.47 17.64
C ARG A 245 -4.19 14.54 17.37
N GLU A 246 -4.43 13.49 16.59
CA GLU A 246 -3.40 12.56 16.12
C GLU A 246 -2.44 13.26 15.15
N ILE A 247 -1.13 13.07 15.36
CA ILE A 247 -0.09 13.49 14.42
C ILE A 247 0.39 12.24 13.68
N ASN A 248 0.10 12.18 12.39
CA ASN A 248 0.48 11.06 11.54
C ASN A 248 1.93 11.22 11.09
N ASP A 249 2.79 10.29 11.48
CA ASP A 249 4.15 10.23 10.93
C ASP A 249 4.10 9.71 9.49
N VAL A 250 4.66 10.49 8.57
CA VAL A 250 4.59 10.21 7.13
C VAL A 250 5.94 10.38 6.46
N SER A 251 6.12 9.68 5.33
CA SER A 251 7.32 9.79 4.52
C SER A 251 7.37 11.14 3.77
N TYR A 252 8.55 11.48 3.25
CA TYR A 252 8.75 12.70 2.47
C TYR A 252 7.88 12.71 1.19
N GLU A 253 7.66 11.53 0.61
CA GLU A 253 6.88 11.31 -0.61
C GLU A 253 5.39 11.56 -0.40
N VAL A 254 4.87 11.39 0.82
CA VAL A 254 3.50 11.81 1.17
C VAL A 254 3.44 13.33 1.31
N LEU A 255 4.39 13.92 2.04
CA LEU A 255 4.43 15.37 2.27
C LEU A 255 4.63 16.20 1.01
N VAL A 256 5.35 15.69 0.00
CA VAL A 256 5.60 16.44 -1.25
C VAL A 256 4.35 16.61 -2.12
N GLN A 257 3.32 15.81 -1.88
CA GLN A 257 2.06 15.85 -2.64
C GLN A 257 1.19 17.03 -2.26
N TYR A 258 1.36 17.51 -1.04
CA TYR A 258 0.73 18.71 -0.54
C TYR A 258 1.67 19.88 -0.82
N PRO A 259 1.35 20.77 -1.79
CA PRO A 259 2.16 21.96 -2.02
C PRO A 259 2.23 22.80 -0.74
N GLU A 260 3.40 23.35 -0.47
CA GLU A 260 3.58 24.19 0.71
C GLU A 260 2.84 25.51 0.52
N VAL A 261 2.10 25.90 1.55
CA VAL A 261 1.41 27.17 1.61
C VAL A 261 2.44 28.26 1.89
N LEU A 262 3.11 28.75 0.84
CA LEU A 262 4.01 29.90 0.94
C LEU A 262 3.17 31.14 1.24
N GLY A 263 3.23 31.61 2.50
CA GLY A 263 2.72 32.92 2.90
C GLY A 263 1.23 33.01 3.24
N VAL A 264 0.43 31.94 3.15
CA VAL A 264 -0.97 32.00 3.63
C VAL A 264 -1.01 31.66 5.11
N LYS A 265 -1.21 32.69 5.92
CA LYS A 265 -1.49 32.57 7.34
C LYS A 265 -2.86 31.87 7.48
N VAL A 266 -2.89 30.70 8.12
CA VAL A 266 -4.15 29.99 8.40
C VAL A 266 -4.75 30.51 9.69
N TYR A 267 -6.05 30.76 9.65
CA TYR A 267 -6.84 31.34 10.72
C TYR A 267 -7.79 30.26 11.24
N ALA A 268 -7.74 30.02 12.55
CA ALA A 268 -8.59 29.03 13.20
C ALA A 268 -10.07 29.45 13.20
N THR A 269 -10.95 28.46 13.41
CA THR A 269 -12.37 28.70 13.68
C THR A 269 -12.54 29.71 14.82
N GLY A 270 -13.43 30.69 14.62
CA GLY A 270 -13.68 31.79 15.57
C GLY A 270 -12.92 33.08 15.27
N ASN A 271 -11.95 33.08 14.34
CA ASN A 271 -11.25 34.29 13.93
C ASN A 271 -12.12 35.19 13.05
N LEU A 272 -12.00 36.51 13.25
CA LEU A 272 -12.59 37.52 12.40
C LEU A 272 -11.56 38.05 11.42
N LEU A 273 -11.83 37.92 10.12
CA LEU A 273 -10.95 38.39 9.05
C LEU A 273 -11.60 39.54 8.30
N ARG A 274 -10.82 40.56 7.96
CA ARG A 274 -11.25 41.65 7.08
C ARG A 274 -10.42 41.66 5.82
N GLY A 275 -11.09 41.46 4.68
CA GLY A 275 -10.46 41.47 3.35
C GLY A 275 -10.22 42.90 2.81
N SER A 276 -9.68 42.97 1.60
CA SER A 276 -9.49 44.22 0.85
C SER A 276 -10.81 44.92 0.50
N ASP A 277 -11.91 44.17 0.43
CA ASP A 277 -13.27 44.69 0.23
C ASP A 277 -13.86 45.34 1.49
N LYS A 278 -13.09 45.41 2.59
CA LYS A 278 -13.45 45.94 3.90
C LYS A 278 -14.60 45.18 4.60
N LYS A 279 -15.05 44.05 4.05
CA LYS A 279 -16.06 43.20 4.69
C LYS A 279 -15.39 42.33 5.75
N VAL A 280 -16.15 42.04 6.80
CA VAL A 280 -15.69 41.21 7.93
C VAL A 280 -16.32 39.82 7.80
N TYR A 281 -15.49 38.80 7.95
CA TYR A 281 -15.86 37.41 7.85
C TYR A 281 -15.49 36.67 9.12
N LEU A 282 -16.36 35.78 9.58
CA LEU A 282 -16.06 34.83 10.64
C LEU A 282 -15.59 33.51 10.02
N ILE A 283 -14.48 32.97 10.50
CA ILE A 283 -14.04 31.63 10.11
C ILE A 283 -14.80 30.58 10.93
N ILE A 284 -15.46 29.65 10.26
CA ILE A 284 -16.19 28.52 10.84
C ILE A 284 -15.80 27.26 10.07
N ASP A 285 -15.12 26.33 10.73
CA ASP A 285 -14.70 25.03 10.17
C ASP A 285 -14.00 25.17 8.81
N GLY A 286 -13.07 26.11 8.74
CA GLY A 286 -12.33 26.43 7.52
C GLY A 286 -13.09 27.27 6.50
N LYS A 287 -14.39 27.51 6.66
CA LYS A 287 -15.18 28.33 5.75
C LYS A 287 -15.32 29.76 6.27
N ARG A 288 -15.57 30.73 5.39
CA ARG A 288 -15.80 32.13 5.78
C ARG A 288 -17.30 32.42 5.71
N LYS A 289 -17.87 32.91 6.80
CA LYS A 289 -19.23 33.45 6.84
C LYS A 289 -19.16 34.97 6.83
N LEU A 290 -19.87 35.61 5.90
CA LEU A 290 -19.96 37.07 5.88
C LEU A 290 -20.76 37.58 7.09
N ILE A 291 -20.20 38.52 7.84
CA ILE A 291 -20.92 39.29 8.85
C ILE A 291 -21.72 40.37 8.13
N LYS A 292 -23.06 40.26 8.14
CA LYS A 292 -23.93 41.03 7.24
C LYS A 292 -24.08 42.49 7.67
N ASN A 293 -24.00 42.78 8.96
CA ASN A 293 -24.25 44.10 9.51
C ASN A 293 -23.58 44.31 10.89
N LEU A 294 -23.66 45.54 11.40
CA LEU A 294 -23.09 45.93 12.69
C LEU A 294 -23.71 45.18 13.87
N GLN A 295 -25.00 44.83 13.79
CA GLN A 295 -25.70 44.10 14.84
C GLN A 295 -25.13 42.69 15.02
N GLU A 296 -24.84 41.98 13.93
CA GLU A 296 -24.18 40.67 13.98
C GLU A 296 -22.73 40.80 14.49
N LEU A 297 -22.02 41.87 14.11
CA LEU A 297 -20.65 42.12 14.57
C LEU A 297 -20.56 42.41 16.08
N ILE A 298 -21.59 43.01 16.67
CA ILE A 298 -21.65 43.31 18.11
C ILE A 298 -21.50 42.04 18.98
N ASN A 299 -21.97 40.89 18.50
CA ASN A 299 -21.83 39.61 19.19
C ASN A 299 -20.36 39.17 19.36
N TYR A 300 -19.44 39.81 18.64
CA TYR A 300 -18.00 39.55 18.70
C TYR A 300 -17.22 40.74 19.27
N ARG A 301 -17.88 41.63 20.03
CA ARG A 301 -17.22 42.75 20.69
C ARG A 301 -16.01 42.29 21.52
N GLY A 302 -14.93 43.06 21.42
CA GLY A 302 -13.66 42.78 22.11
C GLY A 302 -12.77 41.75 21.40
N ARG A 303 -13.22 41.11 20.31
CA ARG A 303 -12.38 40.24 19.50
C ARG A 303 -11.57 41.03 18.48
N GLU A 304 -10.35 40.58 18.22
CA GLU A 304 -9.48 41.15 17.20
C GLU A 304 -10.05 40.89 15.79
N ILE A 305 -10.07 41.92 14.94
CA ILE A 305 -10.36 41.79 13.51
C ILE A 305 -9.04 41.85 12.76
N ILE A 306 -8.66 40.73 12.15
CA ILE A 306 -7.37 40.59 11.48
C ILE A 306 -7.54 41.04 10.03
N ASN A 307 -6.74 42.04 9.61
CA ASN A 307 -6.70 42.44 8.20
C ASN A 307 -5.90 41.42 7.40
N VAL A 308 -6.46 40.96 6.28
CA VAL A 308 -5.85 39.95 5.41
C VAL A 308 -5.92 40.38 3.95
N ASP A 309 -5.01 39.88 3.13
CA ASP A 309 -5.08 40.09 1.68
C ASP A 309 -6.20 39.23 1.05
N GLY A 310 -6.64 39.60 -0.16
CA GLY A 310 -7.73 38.88 -0.85
C GLY A 310 -7.41 37.40 -1.06
N ARG A 311 -6.14 37.07 -1.34
CA ARG A 311 -5.67 35.70 -1.57
C ARG A 311 -5.80 34.84 -0.31
N ALA A 312 -5.49 35.40 0.86
CA ALA A 312 -5.68 34.73 2.14
C ALA A 312 -7.17 34.51 2.43
N LEU A 313 -8.01 35.49 2.13
CA LEU A 313 -9.45 35.35 2.33
C LEU A 313 -10.07 34.33 1.36
N GLU A 314 -9.61 34.28 0.10
CA GLU A 314 -10.05 33.34 -0.95
C GLU A 314 -9.72 31.89 -0.62
N SER A 315 -8.75 31.65 0.26
CA SER A 315 -8.48 30.30 0.75
C SER A 315 -9.61 29.72 1.60
N TYR A 316 -10.60 30.50 2.01
CA TYR A 316 -11.77 30.04 2.77
C TYR A 316 -13.03 30.12 1.89
N PRO A 317 -13.69 28.99 1.56
CA PRO A 317 -14.96 28.99 0.83
C PRO A 317 -16.02 29.80 1.56
N LEU A 318 -16.83 30.57 0.81
CA LEU A 318 -17.93 31.34 1.39
C LEU A 318 -19.10 30.43 1.75
N ILE A 319 -19.70 30.66 2.92
CA ILE A 319 -20.96 30.05 3.39
C ILE A 319 -21.98 31.09 3.80
#